data_AF-K1XN97-F1
#
_entry.id   AF-K1XN97-F1
#
_cell.length_a   1.000
_cell.length_b   1.000
_cell.length_c   1.000
_cell.angle_alpha   90.00
_cell.angle_beta   90.00
_cell.angle_gamma   90.00
#
_symmetry.space_group_name_H-M   'P 1'
#
loop_
_entity.id
_entity.type
_entity.pdbx_description
1 polymer ?
#
loop_
_entity_poly.entity_id
_entity_poly.type
_entity_poly.pdbx_seq_one_letter_code
_entity_poly.pdbx_strand_id
1 'polypeptide(L)' 'MKVYLEKKGVKVFSPRDAIKNAFQNEIIHDDTLWLEMLETRNMTSHVYNEDMAEKIFVLLPSYLSPFKKLADNLSNSALI' A
#
# COMPACT_ATOMS: atom_id res chain seq x y z
N MET A 1 2.67 6.96 -2.10
CA MET A 1 2.60 6.56 -3.53
C MET A 1 1.98 7.64 -4.42
N LYS A 2 0.73 8.07 -4.19
CA LYS A 2 0.05 9.10 -5.02
C LYS A 2 0.94 10.31 -5.36
N VAL A 3 1.42 11.04 -4.35
CA VAL A 3 2.25 12.24 -4.54
C VAL A 3 3.50 11.96 -5.38
N TYR A 4 4.14 10.81 -5.17
CA TYR A 4 5.33 10.41 -5.92
C TYR A 4 4.99 10.15 -7.41
N LEU A 5 3.90 9.46 -7.68
CA LEU A 5 3.41 9.20 -9.05
C LEU A 5 2.99 10.49 -9.77
N GLU A 6 2.31 11.40 -9.07
CA GLU A 6 1.89 12.69 -9.62
C GLU A 6 3.10 13.58 -9.97
N LYS A 7 4.17 13.54 -9.17
CA LYS A 7 5.45 14.21 -9.50
C LYS A 7 6.09 13.66 -10.78
N LYS A 8 5.84 12.38 -11.12
CA LYS A 8 6.27 11.75 -12.38
C LYS A 8 5.26 11.94 -13.52
N GLY A 9 4.24 12.77 -13.35
CA GLY A 9 3.23 13.05 -14.38
C GLY A 9 2.10 12.02 -14.47
N VAL A 10 2.03 11.05 -13.54
CA VAL A 10 0.97 10.04 -13.51
C VAL A 10 -0.21 10.54 -12.68
N LYS A 11 -1.39 10.66 -13.28
CA LYS A 11 -2.63 11.02 -12.57
C LYS A 11 -3.13 9.83 -11.74
N VAL A 12 -3.43 10.08 -10.46
CA VAL A 12 -3.90 9.05 -9.53
C VAL A 12 -5.21 9.48 -8.87
N PHE A 13 -6.28 8.72 -9.09
CA PHE A 13 -7.64 9.09 -8.67
C PHE A 13 -8.11 8.36 -7.41
N SER A 14 -7.57 7.17 -7.13
CA SER A 14 -7.99 6.35 -5.98
C SER A 14 -6.82 5.57 -5.35
N PRO A 15 -6.97 5.00 -4.15
CA PRO A 15 -5.97 4.11 -3.56
C PRO A 15 -5.66 2.89 -4.45
N ARG A 16 -6.69 2.30 -5.07
CA ARG A 16 -6.52 1.18 -6.01
C ARG A 16 -5.72 1.59 -7.24
N ASP A 17 -6.01 2.77 -7.81
CA ASP A 17 -5.22 3.31 -8.92
C ASP A 17 -3.78 3.60 -8.50
N ALA A 18 -3.56 4.09 -7.28
CA ALA A 18 -2.23 4.35 -6.75
C ALA A 18 -1.39 3.07 -6.69
N ILE A 19 -1.97 1.96 -6.21
CA ILE A 19 -1.32 0.65 -6.14
C ILE A 19 -1.02 0.14 -7.55
N LYS A 20 -2.01 0.15 -8.45
CA LYS A 20 -1.83 -0.31 -9.83
C LYS A 20 -0.72 0.46 -10.56
N ASN A 21 -0.73 1.79 -10.46
CA ASN A 21 0.31 2.61 -11.09
C ASN A 21 1.67 2.43 -10.40
N ALA A 22 1.71 2.24 -9.08
CA ALA A 22 2.97 1.98 -8.39
C ALA A 22 3.62 0.67 -8.83
N PHE A 23 2.82 -0.36 -9.08
CA PHE A 23 3.30 -1.62 -9.66
C PHE A 23 3.80 -1.44 -11.09
N GLN A 24 3.01 -0.78 -11.95
CA GLN A 24 3.42 -0.48 -13.33
C GLN A 24 4.69 0.38 -13.44
N ASN A 25 5.00 1.18 -12.42
CA ASN A 25 6.19 2.01 -12.34
C ASN A 25 7.29 1.38 -11.47
N GLU A 26 7.19 0.07 -11.16
CA GLU A 26 8.19 -0.71 -10.40
C GLU A 26 8.55 -0.15 -9.01
N ILE A 27 7.66 0.67 -8.43
CA ILE A 27 7.83 1.21 -7.06
C ILE A 27 7.57 0.09 -6.04
N ILE A 28 6.66 -0.82 -6.37
CA ILE A 28 6.30 -2.03 -5.62
C ILE A 28 6.33 -3.23 -6.56
N HIS A 29 6.58 -4.42 -6.02
CA HIS A 29 6.77 -5.64 -6.82
C HIS A 29 5.67 -6.70 -6.64
N ASP A 30 4.72 -6.50 -5.73
CA ASP A 30 3.63 -7.45 -5.44
C ASP A 30 2.34 -6.68 -5.21
N ASP A 31 1.65 -6.32 -6.30
CA ASP A 31 0.38 -5.58 -6.22
C ASP A 31 -0.74 -6.38 -5.54
N THR A 32 -0.69 -7.70 -5.56
CA THR A 32 -1.70 -8.57 -4.93
C THR A 32 -1.71 -8.37 -3.42
N LEU A 33 -0.55 -8.40 -2.78
CA LEU A 33 -0.44 -8.13 -1.34
C LEU A 33 -0.88 -6.70 -0.99
N TRP A 34 -0.57 -5.71 -1.83
CA TRP A 34 -1.04 -4.33 -1.61
C TRP A 34 -2.55 -4.18 -1.77
N LEU A 35 -3.16 -4.90 -2.71
CA LEU A 35 -4.61 -4.94 -2.87
C LEU A 35 -5.28 -5.63 -1.69
N GLU A 36 -4.70 -6.71 -1.16
CA GLU A 36 -5.18 -7.33 0.08
C GLU A 36 -5.13 -6.34 1.24
N MET A 37 -4.01 -5.61 1.42
CA MET A 37 -3.90 -4.57 2.45
C MET A 37 -4.96 -3.47 2.29
N LEU A 38 -5.31 -3.11 1.06
CA LEU A 38 -6.36 -2.14 0.79
C LEU A 38 -7.72 -2.66 1.25
N GLU A 39 -8.04 -3.93 1.01
CA GLU A 39 -9.28 -4.54 1.50
C GLU A 39 -9.27 -4.71 3.02
N THR A 40 -8.16 -5.14 3.62
CA THR A 40 -7.99 -5.20 5.09
C THR A 40 -8.19 -3.82 5.71
N ARG A 41 -7.67 -2.75 5.09
CA ARG A 41 -7.93 -1.37 5.51
C ARG A 41 -9.40 -0.99 5.40
N ASN A 42 -10.11 -1.45 4.36
CA ASN A 42 -11.55 -1.19 4.25
C ASN A 42 -12.34 -1.86 5.39
N MET A 43 -11.86 -3.02 5.86
CA MET A 43 -12.46 -3.75 6.98
C MET A 43 -12.23 -3.09 8.35
N THR A 44 -11.30 -2.14 8.48
CA THR A 44 -11.01 -1.52 9.79
C THR A 44 -12.18 -0.70 10.34
N SER A 45 -13.16 -0.32 9.52
CA SER A 45 -14.41 0.29 10.00
C SER A 45 -15.25 -0.66 10.85
N HIS A 46 -15.00 -1.98 10.75
CA HIS A 46 -15.72 -3.04 11.44
C HIS A 46 -15.03 -3.56 12.71
N VAL A 47 -13.95 -2.92 13.17
CA VAL A 47 -13.16 -3.34 14.35
C VAL A 47 -13.91 -3.24 15.68
N TYR A 48 -15.13 -2.69 15.69
CA TYR A 48 -16.03 -2.81 16.84
C TYR A 48 -16.41 -4.28 17.12
N ASN A 49 -16.27 -5.17 16.13
CA ASN A 49 -16.32 -6.61 16.31
C ASN A 49 -14.90 -7.11 16.65
N GLU A 50 -14.74 -7.68 17.85
CA GLU A 50 -13.44 -8.16 18.34
C GLU A 50 -12.84 -9.26 17.45
N ASP A 51 -13.65 -10.19 16.93
CA ASP A 51 -13.17 -11.22 15.99
C ASP A 51 -12.61 -10.60 14.71
N MET A 52 -13.19 -9.48 14.25
CA MET A 52 -12.68 -8.73 13.11
C MET A 52 -11.36 -8.04 13.44
N ALA A 53 -11.27 -7.41 14.63
CA ALA A 53 -10.04 -6.77 15.08
C ALA A 53 -8.89 -7.77 15.17
N GLU A 54 -9.13 -8.96 15.73
CA GLU A 54 -8.13 -10.03 15.84
C GLU A 54 -7.67 -10.53 14.46
N LYS A 55 -8.62 -10.74 13.53
CA LYS A 55 -8.31 -11.12 12.14
C LYS A 55 -7.44 -10.10 11.42
N ILE A 56 -7.67 -8.80 11.65
CA ILE A 56 -6.84 -7.75 11.07
C ILE A 56 -5.46 -7.75 11.73
N PHE A 57 -5.40 -7.89 13.07
CA PHE A 57 -4.17 -7.83 13.84
C PHE A 57 -3.14 -8.88 13.40
N VAL A 58 -3.57 -10.13 13.17
CA VAL A 58 -2.69 -11.21 12.74
C VAL A 58 -2.06 -10.99 11.35
N LEU A 59 -2.65 -10.14 10.51
CA LEU A 59 -2.14 -9.81 9.18
C LEU A 59 -1.05 -8.73 9.22
N LEU A 60 -1.08 -7.82 10.20
CA LEU A 60 -0.19 -6.65 10.28
C LEU A 60 1.31 -6.97 10.22
N PRO A 61 1.82 -8.06 10.84
CA PRO A 61 3.24 -8.40 10.73
C PRO A 61 3.69 -8.65 9.29
N SER A 62 2.83 -9.25 8.46
CA SER A 62 3.13 -9.50 7.04
C SER A 62 3.21 -8.22 6.22
N TYR A 63 2.52 -7.16 6.66
CA TYR A 63 2.44 -5.88 5.95
C TYR A 63 3.65 -4.98 6.22
N LEU A 64 4.33 -5.16 7.35
CA LEU A 64 5.46 -4.32 7.75
C LEU A 64 6.63 -4.36 6.75
N SER A 65 6.98 -5.54 6.24
CA SER A 65 8.09 -5.72 5.30
C SER A 65 7.87 -4.98 3.96
N PRO A 66 6.69 -5.12 3.30
CA PRO A 66 6.34 -4.31 2.14
C PRO A 66 6.38 -2.80 2.38
N PHE A 67 5.90 -2.31 3.52
CA PHE A 67 5.95 -0.88 3.84
C PHE A 67 7.38 -0.36 4.01
N LYS A 68 8.28 -1.14 4.64
CA LYS A 68 9.70 -0.80 4.74
C LYS A 68 10.35 -0.71 3.35
N LYS A 69 10.15 -1.72 2.51
CA LYS A 69 10.66 -1.72 1.13
C LYS A 69 10.13 -0.53 0.33
N LEU A 70 8.84 -0.19 0.47
CA LEU A 70 8.28 0.99 -0.17
C LEU A 70 8.99 2.27 0.30
N ALA A 71 9.23 2.43 1.60
CA ALA A 71 9.93 3.59 2.13
C ALA A 71 11.36 3.69 1.59
N ASP A 72 12.08 2.58 1.50
CA ASP A 72 13.43 2.53 0.92
C ASP A 72 13.42 2.91 -0.57
N ASN A 73 12.49 2.35 -1.35
CA ASN A 73 12.35 2.64 -2.78
C ASN A 73 12.03 4.12 -3.04
N LEU A 74 11.16 4.73 -2.23
CA LEU A 74 10.81 6.14 -2.35
C LEU A 74 11.95 7.07 -1.94
N SER A 75 12.75 6.69 -0.93
CA SER A 75 13.91 7.46 -0.46
C SER A 75 15.04 7.46 -1.48
N ASN A 76 15.38 6.29 -2.04
CA ASN A 76 16.43 6.15 -3.06
C ASN A 76 16.09 6.90 -4.35
N SER A 77 14.81 6.97 -4.69
CA SER A 77 14.33 7.70 -5.86
C SER A 77 14.37 9.23 -5.73
N ALA A 78 14.47 9.77 -4.51
CA ALA A 78 14.48 11.20 -4.25
C ALA A 78 15.89 11.82 -4.33
N LEU A 79 16.92 10.99 -4.55
CA LEU A 79 18.32 11.39 -4.67
C LEU A 79 18.79 11.58 -6.13
N ILE A 80 17.86 11.58 -7.09
CA ILE A 80 18.12 11.79 -8.53
C ILE A 80 17.23 12.92 -9.04
#